data_AF-A0A9E3AH69-F1
#
_entry.id   AF-A0A9E3AH69-F1
#
_cell.length_a   1.000
_cell.length_b   1.000
_cell.length_c   1.000
_cell.angle_alpha   90.00
_cell.angle_beta   90.00
_cell.angle_gamma   90.00
#
_symmetry.space_group_name_H-M   'P 1'
#
loop_
_entity.id
_entity.type
_entity.pdbx_description
1 polymer ?
#
loop_
_entity_poly.entity_id
_entity_poly.type
_entity_poly.pdbx_seq_one_letter_code
_entity_poly.pdbx_strand_id
1 'polypeptide(L)'
;MIPEGLDHITAQGLTDLLAERFPDVRVRDFERCGDIHGTATKALLKVAYDSPAKGPERMWIKGGWEATSEILRGTGIFSREPRVYAELLPEQA
;
A
#
# COMPACT_ATOMS: atom_id res chain seq x y z
N MET A 1 -3.70 7.41 -3.49
CA MET A 1 -4.82 7.53 -2.52
C MET A 1 -4.82 6.27 -1.66
N ILE A 2 -5.01 6.35 -0.34
CA ILE A 2 -5.14 5.15 0.50
C ILE A 2 -6.56 4.58 0.32
N PRO A 3 -6.75 3.28 0.07
CA PRO A 3 -8.08 2.66 -0.02
C PRO A 3 -8.93 2.93 1.22
N GLU A 4 -10.25 2.91 1.09
CA GLU A 4 -11.18 3.19 2.20
C GLU A 4 -11.31 2.02 3.19
N GLY A 5 -10.85 0.83 2.80
CA GLY A 5 -10.85 -0.39 3.60
C GLY A 5 -10.06 -1.51 2.93
N LEU A 6 -9.85 -2.61 3.66
CA LEU A 6 -9.17 -3.80 3.13
C LEU A 6 -9.89 -4.39 1.92
N ASP A 7 -11.22 -4.40 1.94
CA ASP A 7 -12.02 -4.97 0.84
C ASP A 7 -12.15 -4.03 -0.36
N HIS A 8 -11.64 -2.81 -0.25
CA HIS A 8 -11.56 -1.83 -1.34
C HIS A 8 -10.19 -1.80 -2.03
N ILE A 9 -9.28 -2.70 -1.64
CA ILE A 9 -8.02 -2.89 -2.36
C ILE A 9 -8.35 -3.56 -3.70
N THR A 10 -7.90 -2.97 -4.80
CA THR A 10 -8.12 -3.50 -6.15
C THR A 10 -6.80 -3.55 -6.92
N ALA A 11 -6.71 -4.43 -7.92
CA ALA A 11 -5.54 -4.51 -8.81
C ALA A 11 -5.28 -3.17 -9.53
N GLN A 12 -6.34 -2.48 -9.98
CA GLN A 12 -6.21 -1.16 -10.58
C GLN A 12 -5.67 -0.14 -9.58
N GLY A 13 -6.20 -0.11 -8.35
CA GLY A 13 -5.71 0.80 -7.32
C GLY A 13 -4.24 0.56 -6.95
N LEU A 14 -3.79 -0.70 -6.92
CA LEU A 14 -2.38 -1.04 -6.72
C LEU A 14 -1.52 -0.61 -7.91
N THR A 15 -2.01 -0.75 -9.14
CA THR A 15 -1.34 -0.24 -10.35
C THR A 15 -1.12 1.27 -10.24
N ASP A 16 -2.17 2.02 -9.91
CA ASP A 16 -2.11 3.48 -9.79
C ASP A 16 -1.15 3.92 -8.67
N LEU A 17 -1.11 3.20 -7.55
CA LEU A 17 -0.19 3.47 -6.44
C LEU A 17 1.28 3.21 -6.79
N LEU A 18 1.55 2.16 -7.57
CA LEU A 18 2.91 1.76 -7.92
C LEU A 18 3.48 2.57 -9.10
N ALA A 19 2.62 3.10 -9.96
CA ALA A 19 3.01 3.80 -11.20
C ALA A 19 3.95 5.00 -10.98
N GLU A 20 3.89 5.66 -9.81
CA GLU A 20 4.79 6.77 -9.47
C GLU A 20 6.26 6.34 -9.41
N ARG A 21 6.54 5.13 -8.88
CA ARG A 21 7.92 4.61 -8.72
C ARG A 21 8.29 3.58 -9.78
N PHE A 22 7.31 2.87 -10.33
CA PHE A 22 7.51 1.84 -11.35
C PHE A 22 6.67 2.20 -12.58
N PRO A 23 7.19 3.04 -13.48
CA PRO A 23 6.50 3.36 -14.74
C PRO A 23 6.13 2.08 -15.50
N ASP A 24 4.98 2.11 -16.16
CA ASP A 24 4.43 0.99 -16.96
C ASP A 24 4.07 -0.30 -16.18
N VAL A 25 4.13 -0.29 -14.84
CA VAL A 25 3.65 -1.42 -14.03
C VAL A 25 2.16 -1.67 -14.27
N ARG A 26 1.78 -2.94 -14.40
CA ARG A 26 0.38 -3.37 -14.42
C ARG A 26 0.17 -4.56 -13.50
N VAL A 27 -0.57 -4.33 -12.41
CA VAL A 27 -1.01 -5.40 -11.51
C VAL A 27 -2.18 -6.12 -12.15
N ARG A 28 -2.04 -7.43 -12.34
CA ARG A 28 -3.12 -8.30 -12.81
C ARG A 28 -4.03 -8.70 -11.65
N ASP A 29 -3.41 -9.15 -10.56
CA ASP A 29 -4.12 -9.72 -9.42
C ASP A 29 -3.25 -9.63 -8.16
N PHE A 30 -3.85 -9.88 -7.00
CA PHE A 30 -3.14 -9.98 -5.75
C PHE A 30 -3.82 -10.96 -4.79
N GLU A 31 -3.01 -11.55 -3.91
CA GLU A 31 -3.46 -12.40 -2.81
C GLU A 31 -3.23 -11.66 -1.50
N ARG A 32 -4.26 -11.60 -0.64
CA ARG A 32 -4.12 -11.11 0.74
C ARG A 32 -3.62 -12.25 1.61
N CYS A 33 -2.34 -12.21 1.95
CA CYS A 33 -1.66 -13.29 2.67
C CYS A 33 -1.80 -13.18 4.20
N GLY A 34 -2.20 -12.02 4.72
CA GLY A 34 -2.44 -11.84 6.14
C GLY A 34 -2.62 -10.38 6.53
N ASP A 35 -3.28 -10.20 7.68
CA ASP A 35 -3.67 -8.90 8.20
C ASP A 35 -3.09 -8.69 9.61
N ILE A 36 -2.70 -7.45 9.91
CA ILE A 36 -2.30 -7.02 11.26
C ILE A 36 -3.25 -5.89 11.68
N HIS A 37 -3.95 -6.13 12.79
CA HIS A 37 -4.88 -5.18 13.39
C HIS A 37 -4.24 -4.42 14.56
N GLY A 38 -4.79 -3.25 14.88
CA GLY A 38 -4.34 -2.41 15.99
C GLY A 38 -4.41 -0.93 15.63
N THR A 39 -3.46 -0.14 16.13
CA THR A 39 -3.38 1.30 15.89
C THR A 39 -3.43 1.68 14.40
N ALA A 40 -2.86 0.82 13.56
CA ALA A 40 -2.97 0.86 12.11
C ALA A 40 -3.22 -0.54 11.58
N THR A 41 -4.20 -0.69 10.69
CA THR A 41 -4.47 -1.90 9.93
C THR A 41 -3.44 -2.05 8.83
N LYS A 42 -2.89 -3.25 8.65
CA LYS A 42 -1.94 -3.56 7.58
C LYS A 42 -2.36 -4.86 6.91
N ALA A 43 -2.29 -4.90 5.59
CA ALA A 43 -2.44 -6.14 4.82
C ALA A 43 -1.14 -6.45 4.06
N LEU A 44 -0.69 -7.69 4.18
CA LEU A 44 0.39 -8.23 3.35
C LEU A 44 -0.23 -8.76 2.07
N LEU A 45 0.22 -8.20 0.96
CA LEU A 45 -0.22 -8.57 -0.36
C LEU A 45 0.91 -9.30 -1.09
N LYS A 46 0.59 -10.38 -1.78
CA LYS A 46 1.41 -10.97 -2.84
C LYS A 46 0.85 -10.55 -4.17
N VAL A 47 1.66 -9.90 -5.01
CA VAL A 47 1.17 -9.19 -6.20
C VAL A 47 1.63 -9.91 -7.47
N ALA A 48 0.70 -10.10 -8.42
CA ALA A 48 0.97 -10.65 -9.74
C ALA A 48 0.85 -9.55 -10.80
N TYR A 49 1.83 -9.49 -11.72
CA TYR A 49 1.92 -8.47 -12.75
C TYR A 49 1.81 -9.08 -14.15
N ASP A 50 1.21 -8.35 -15.09
CA ASP A 50 1.19 -8.72 -16.52
C ASP A 50 2.37 -8.13 -17.31
N SER A 51 3.08 -7.16 -16.74
CA SER A 51 4.15 -6.40 -17.40
C SER A 51 5.56 -6.96 -17.15
N PRO A 52 6.53 -6.69 -18.06
CA PRO A 52 7.95 -6.96 -17.82
C PRO A 52 8.51 -6.12 -16.68
N ALA A 53 8.08 -4.85 -16.58
CA ALA A 53 8.32 -3.99 -15.43
C ALA A 53 7.52 -4.52 -14.24
N LYS A 54 8.20 -4.78 -13.13
CA LYS A 54 7.59 -5.35 -11.92
C LYS A 54 7.89 -4.44 -10.74
N GLY A 55 6.85 -4.14 -9.97
CA GLY A 55 7.00 -3.69 -8.60
C GLY A 55 7.42 -4.85 -7.69
N PRO A 56 7.40 -4.66 -6.36
CA PRO A 56 7.72 -5.71 -5.42
C PRO A 56 6.74 -6.89 -5.53
N GLU A 57 7.23 -8.12 -5.35
CA GLU A 57 6.39 -9.33 -5.33
C GLU A 57 5.48 -9.39 -4.09
N ARG A 58 5.93 -8.78 -2.99
CA ARG A 58 5.18 -8.66 -1.74
C ARG A 58 5.21 -7.23 -1.25
N MET A 59 4.07 -6.73 -0.80
CA MET A 59 4.00 -5.39 -0.22
C MET A 59 3.04 -5.32 0.96
N TRP A 60 3.35 -4.43 1.89
CA TRP A 60 2.41 -4.03 2.94
C TRP A 60 1.65 -2.80 2.48
N ILE A 61 0.32 -2.88 2.52
CA ILE A 61 -0.51 -1.68 2.49
C ILE A 61 -0.97 -1.36 3.92
N LYS A 62 -0.87 -0.09 4.30
CA LYS A 62 -1.21 0.38 5.64
C LYS A 62 -2.32 1.42 5.55
N GLY A 63 -3.33 1.23 6.39
CA GLY A 63 -4.42 2.16 6.61
C GLY A 63 -4.78 2.24 8.09
N GLY A 64 -5.71 3.12 8.42
CA GLY A 64 -6.30 3.17 9.76
C GLY A 64 -7.75 2.75 9.72
N TRP A 65 -8.04 1.52 9.26
CA TRP A 65 -9.41 1.09 8.95
C TRP A 65 -10.20 0.61 10.16
N GLU A 66 -9.54 0.36 11.30
CA GLU A 66 -10.22 0.07 12.56
C GLU A 66 -10.97 1.30 13.11
N ALA A 67 -12.02 1.04 13.90
CA ALA A 67 -12.71 2.08 14.66
C ALA A 67 -11.76 2.80 15.64
N THR A 68 -10.84 2.06 16.27
CA THR A 68 -9.84 2.61 17.19
C THR A 68 -8.81 3.52 16.51
N SER A 69 -8.75 3.52 15.16
CA SER A 69 -7.84 4.37 14.39
C SER A 69 -8.43 5.74 14.03
N GLU A 70 -9.67 6.06 14.43
CA GLU A 70 -10.37 7.30 14.02
C GLU A 70 -9.55 8.57 14.32
N ILE A 71 -9.04 8.70 15.55
CA ILE A 71 -8.23 9.85 15.97
C ILE A 71 -7.00 10.00 15.06
N LEU A 72 -6.30 8.90 14.77
CA LEU A 72 -5.11 8.92 13.91
C LEU A 72 -5.44 9.17 12.45
N ARG A 73 -6.61 8.73 11.98
CA ARG A 73 -7.11 9.04 10.64
C ARG A 73 -7.32 10.55 10.50
N GLY A 74 -7.92 11.18 11.53
CA GLY A 74 -8.15 12.62 11.58
C GLY A 74 -6.88 13.48 11.55
N THR A 75 -5.75 12.97 12.02
CA THR A 75 -4.45 13.69 11.92
C THR A 75 -3.79 13.56 10.55
N GLY A 76 -4.29 12.66 9.70
CA GLY A 76 -3.71 12.37 8.39
C GLY A 76 -2.39 11.60 8.43
N ILE A 77 -2.04 10.97 9.56
CA ILE A 77 -0.73 10.34 9.75
C ILE A 77 -0.42 9.26 8.72
N PHE A 78 -1.42 8.46 8.33
CA PHE A 78 -1.23 7.35 7.37
C PHE A 78 -0.84 7.82 5.97
N SER A 79 -1.22 9.04 5.58
CA SER A 79 -0.83 9.64 4.29
C SER A 79 0.52 10.36 4.35
N ARG A 80 1.00 10.72 5.55
CA ARG A 80 2.25 11.47 5.77
C ARG A 80 3.44 10.55 6.06
N GLU A 81 3.24 9.46 6.78
CA GLU A 81 4.29 8.52 7.20
C GLU A 81 5.11 7.95 6.02
N PRO A 82 4.52 7.59 4.85
CA PRO A 82 5.30 7.16 3.69
C PRO A 82 6.31 8.20 3.17
N ARG A 83 6.03 9.50 3.34
CA ARG A 83 6.91 10.59 2.89
C ARG A 83 8.21 10.62 3.69
N VAL A 84 8.14 10.35 5.00
CA VAL A 84 9.31 10.26 5.86
C VAL A 84 10.27 9.17 5.35
N TYR A 85 9.73 8.02 4.95
CA TYR A 85 10.55 6.95 4.39
C TYR A 85 11.13 7.31 3.02
N ALA A 86 10.38 8.00 2.17
CA ALA A 86 10.88 8.46 0.86
C ALA A 86 11.99 9.52 0.99
N GLU A 87 11.90 10.40 1.99
CA GLU A 87 12.85 11.49 2.20
C GLU A 87 14.12 11.05 2.94
N LEU A 88 14.03 10.05 3.82
CA LEU A 88 15.12 9.68 4.73
C LEU A 88 15.80 8.36 4.40
N LEU A 89 15.18 7.47 3.63
CA LEU A 89 15.83 6.22 3.24
C LEU A 89 16.70 6.44 2.00
N PRO A 90 17.95 5.95 2.00
CA PRO A 90 18.79 6.00 0.82
C PRO A 90 18.13 5.20 -0.32
N GLU A 91 18.29 5.69 -1.55
CA GLU A 91 17.92 4.91 -2.74
C GLU A 91 18.70 3.58 -2.69
N GLN A 92 17.98 2.45 -2.62
CA GLN A 92 18.61 1.15 -2.75
C GLN A 92 19.04 1.00 -4.21
N ALA A 93 20.36 0.88 -4.42
CA ALA A 93 21.03 0.75 -5.72
C ALA A 93 20.69 -0.57 -6.44
#